data_AF-A0A369IHU8-F1
#
_entry.id   AF-A0A369IHU8-F1
#
_cell.length_a   1.000
_cell.length_b   1.000
_cell.length_c   1.000
_cell.angle_alpha   90.00
_cell.angle_beta   90.00
_cell.angle_gamma   90.00
#
_symmetry.space_group_name_H-M   'P 1'
#
loop_
_entity.id
_entity.type
_entity.pdbx_description
1 polymer ?
#
loop_
_entity_poly.entity_id
_entity_poly.type
_entity_poly.pdbx_seq_one_letter_code
_entity_poly.pdbx_strand_id
1 'polypeptide(L)'
;MKRITIAKGDGIGPEIMDATLSIIKAAGAQIEIDEVEVGEKVYLAGNTAGIAKESWDIIRKNKIFLKAPITTPQGGGYKSLNVTTRKFLGLYANIRPCVSLHPFVKTKHPEMDIVIVRENEEDLYAGIEHQQTDEVVQCLKLISRPGCEKIVRYAFEYAKQYGRKKVTCFTKDNIMKQTDGLFHQVFDEIAKEYPTIENEHWIIDIGAAKMADTPEVFDVIVMPNLYGDVLSDVAAQIAGSVGLAGSANIGEECAMFEAIHGSAPRRAGQNLANPSGLLQGAIQMLNHIGQTEVAEKVQNAWLKTIEDGIHTYDIFKEGVSKQKVGTKEFAEAVIGNLGQKPSQFKAVSYANGSALNLPKYQRKAPKLKELLGVDLFVHWNGTSADELAEKVQQINTSEVQISMITNRGIKVWPDGFSETFCTDHWRCRFKPLEGKKLDKQQIIQLLGAAHDKGIDVVKTENLYAFDGKPAFSLGQGQ
;
A
#
# COMPACT_ATOMS: atom_id res chain seq x y z
N MET A 1 -1.51 27.22 -18.60
CA MET A 1 -1.85 25.78 -18.60
C MET A 1 -0.80 25.01 -17.82
N LYS A 2 -1.19 23.99 -17.05
CA LYS A 2 -0.28 23.10 -16.32
C LYS A 2 0.09 21.91 -17.21
N ARG A 3 1.38 21.67 -17.43
CA ARG A 3 1.84 20.50 -18.17
C ARG A 3 1.77 19.25 -17.31
N ILE A 4 1.18 18.18 -17.83
CA ILE A 4 1.03 16.88 -17.18
C ILE A 4 1.51 15.77 -18.10
N THR A 5 1.93 14.66 -17.52
CA THR A 5 2.21 13.44 -18.26
C THR A 5 0.99 12.54 -18.23
N ILE A 6 0.67 11.87 -19.34
CA ILE A 6 -0.33 10.81 -19.37
C ILE A 6 0.25 9.49 -19.86
N ALA A 7 -0.36 8.39 -19.43
CA ALA A 7 -0.15 7.09 -20.04
C ALA A 7 -1.49 6.37 -20.24
N LYS A 8 -1.78 5.98 -21.48
CA LYS A 8 -3.02 5.24 -21.81
C LYS A 8 -3.03 3.80 -21.30
N GLY A 9 -1.86 3.26 -20.93
CA GLY A 9 -1.74 1.93 -20.34
C GLY A 9 -2.26 0.82 -21.25
N ASP A 10 -2.78 -0.24 -20.63
CA ASP A 10 -3.14 -1.49 -21.29
C ASP A 10 -4.62 -1.85 -21.11
N GLY A 11 -5.11 -2.80 -21.91
CA GLY A 11 -6.48 -3.32 -21.81
C GLY A 11 -7.53 -2.24 -22.05
N ILE A 12 -8.42 -2.01 -21.07
CA ILE A 12 -9.44 -0.94 -21.14
C ILE A 12 -8.86 0.48 -21.00
N GLY A 13 -7.58 0.59 -20.63
CA GLY A 13 -6.92 1.85 -20.30
C GLY A 13 -7.08 2.96 -21.35
N PRO A 14 -6.83 2.69 -22.65
CA PRO A 14 -6.99 3.69 -23.70
C PRO A 14 -8.42 4.26 -23.79
N GLU A 15 -9.45 3.40 -23.73
CA GLU A 15 -10.86 3.83 -23.84
C GLU A 15 -11.26 4.75 -22.68
N ILE A 16 -10.91 4.38 -21.45
CA ILE A 16 -11.26 5.18 -20.27
C ILE A 16 -10.41 6.46 -20.16
N MET A 17 -9.17 6.45 -20.65
CA MET A 17 -8.33 7.66 -20.72
C MET A 17 -8.93 8.66 -21.70
N ASP A 18 -9.30 8.22 -22.90
CA ASP A 18 -9.89 9.09 -23.91
C ASP A 18 -11.22 9.69 -23.42
N ALA A 19 -12.06 8.89 -22.76
CA ALA A 19 -13.28 9.35 -22.10
C ALA A 19 -13.00 10.35 -20.96
N THR A 20 -11.99 10.09 -20.12
CA THR A 20 -11.62 10.99 -19.02
C THR A 20 -11.12 12.33 -19.54
N LEU A 21 -10.24 12.32 -20.55
CA LEU A 21 -9.68 13.52 -21.15
C LEU A 21 -10.73 14.36 -21.86
N SER A 22 -11.69 13.74 -22.56
CA SER A 22 -12.76 14.47 -23.23
C SER A 22 -13.61 15.24 -22.23
N ILE A 23 -13.98 14.60 -21.10
CA ILE A 23 -14.77 15.21 -20.02
C ILE A 23 -14.03 16.41 -19.42
N ILE A 24 -12.78 16.23 -18.95
CA ILE A 24 -12.07 17.31 -18.25
C ILE A 24 -11.71 18.46 -19.19
N LYS A 25 -11.40 18.19 -20.46
CA LYS A 25 -11.15 19.24 -21.47
C LYS A 25 -12.43 20.02 -21.77
N ALA A 26 -13.57 19.34 -21.96
CA ALA A 26 -14.86 20.01 -22.15
C ALA A 26 -15.28 20.85 -20.93
N ALA A 27 -14.88 20.44 -19.73
CA ALA A 27 -15.12 21.21 -18.52
C ALA A 27 -14.29 22.50 -18.43
N GLY A 28 -13.19 22.60 -19.19
CA GLY A 28 -12.31 23.77 -19.25
C GLY A 28 -10.92 23.56 -18.61
N ALA A 29 -10.50 22.30 -18.39
CA ALA A 29 -9.20 22.01 -17.79
C ALA A 29 -8.04 22.66 -18.57
N GLN A 30 -7.26 23.48 -17.86
CA GLN A 30 -6.11 24.21 -18.38
C GLN A 30 -4.85 23.35 -18.30
N ILE A 31 -4.82 22.25 -19.06
CA ILE A 31 -3.73 21.28 -19.08
C ILE A 31 -3.04 21.19 -20.45
N GLU A 32 -1.73 20.98 -20.43
CA GLU A 32 -0.94 20.58 -21.60
C GLU A 32 -0.47 19.14 -21.39
N ILE A 33 -0.59 18.29 -22.40
CA ILE A 33 -0.42 16.84 -22.24
C ILE A 33 0.83 16.38 -22.99
N ASP A 34 1.74 15.73 -22.27
CA ASP A 34 2.78 14.88 -22.85
C ASP A 34 2.37 13.41 -22.65
N GLU A 35 2.15 12.67 -23.73
CA GLU A 35 1.80 11.25 -23.69
C GLU A 35 3.08 10.39 -23.69
N VAL A 36 3.13 9.38 -22.82
CA VAL A 36 4.21 8.39 -22.76
C VAL A 36 3.67 6.97 -22.86
N GLU A 37 4.47 6.10 -23.48
CA GLU A 37 4.17 4.67 -23.54
C GLU A 37 4.74 3.94 -22.31
N VAL A 38 3.94 3.05 -21.75
CA VAL A 38 4.24 2.22 -20.58
C VAL A 38 3.51 0.88 -20.69
N GLY A 39 3.95 -0.12 -19.94
CA GLY A 39 3.18 -1.35 -19.74
C GLY A 39 3.49 -2.46 -20.73
N GLU A 40 2.47 -3.28 -21.03
CA GLU A 40 2.58 -4.54 -21.79
C GLU A 40 3.30 -4.34 -23.13
N LYS A 41 2.95 -3.29 -23.88
CA LYS A 41 3.61 -2.97 -25.15
C LYS A 41 5.12 -2.77 -25.00
N VAL A 42 5.54 -2.09 -23.93
CA VAL A 42 6.96 -1.78 -23.68
C VAL A 42 7.70 -3.02 -23.20
N TYR A 43 7.06 -3.88 -22.40
CA TYR A 43 7.61 -5.19 -22.03
C TYR A 43 7.83 -6.07 -23.27
N LEU A 44 6.84 -6.18 -24.16
CA LEU A 44 6.92 -6.97 -25.38
C LEU A 44 7.96 -6.44 -26.38
N ALA A 45 8.29 -5.15 -26.31
CA ALA A 45 9.37 -4.54 -27.08
C ALA A 45 10.78 -4.84 -26.52
N GLY A 46 10.90 -5.65 -25.45
CA GLY A 46 12.16 -6.09 -24.87
C GLY A 46 12.67 -5.23 -23.72
N ASN A 47 11.93 -4.20 -23.29
CA ASN A 47 12.27 -3.43 -22.11
C ASN A 47 11.64 -4.04 -20.85
N THR A 48 12.48 -4.71 -20.07
CA THR A 48 12.08 -5.44 -18.85
C THR A 48 11.57 -4.56 -17.71
N ALA A 49 11.76 -3.24 -17.79
CA ALA A 49 11.20 -2.29 -16.82
C ALA A 49 9.76 -1.87 -17.17
N GLY A 50 9.29 -2.11 -18.42
CA GLY A 50 7.97 -1.69 -18.89
C GLY A 50 7.83 -0.20 -19.12
N ILE A 51 8.93 0.56 -19.08
CA ILE A 51 8.97 2.01 -19.29
C ILE A 51 10.36 2.44 -19.78
N ALA A 52 10.40 3.34 -20.78
CA ALA A 52 11.64 3.87 -21.34
C ALA A 52 12.22 5.01 -20.49
N LYS A 53 13.52 5.30 -20.66
CA LYS A 53 14.20 6.37 -19.91
C LYS A 53 13.62 7.75 -20.27
N GLU A 54 13.28 7.95 -21.53
CA GLU A 54 12.70 9.19 -22.06
C GLU A 54 11.34 9.45 -21.40
N SER A 55 10.53 8.40 -21.19
CA SER A 55 9.27 8.47 -20.45
C SER A 55 9.49 8.90 -18.99
N TRP A 56 10.52 8.36 -18.33
CA TRP A 56 10.89 8.80 -16.97
C TRP A 56 11.28 10.27 -16.90
N ASP A 57 12.05 10.75 -17.86
CA ASP A 57 12.52 12.13 -17.89
C ASP A 57 11.33 13.10 -18.06
N ILE A 58 10.33 12.75 -18.88
CA ILE A 58 9.08 13.50 -19.02
C ILE A 58 8.29 13.51 -17.71
N ILE A 59 8.08 12.35 -17.09
CA ILE A 59 7.35 12.23 -15.81
C ILE A 59 8.00 13.10 -14.73
N ARG A 60 9.32 13.01 -14.57
CA ARG A 60 10.08 13.77 -13.56
C ARG A 60 10.07 15.28 -13.82
N LYS A 61 10.11 15.68 -15.10
CA LYS A 61 10.01 17.10 -15.49
C LYS A 61 8.63 17.67 -15.18
N ASN A 62 7.57 16.94 -15.52
CA ASN A 62 6.19 17.42 -15.40
C ASN A 62 5.63 17.29 -13.97
N LYS A 63 6.15 16.35 -13.18
CA LYS A 63 5.79 16.04 -11.78
C LYS A 63 4.37 15.55 -11.54
N ILE A 64 3.46 15.74 -12.50
CA ILE A 64 2.07 15.30 -12.46
C ILE A 64 1.87 14.20 -13.49
N PHE A 65 1.42 13.03 -13.06
CA PHE A 65 1.23 11.86 -13.92
C PHE A 65 -0.20 11.31 -13.79
N LEU A 66 -0.98 11.34 -14.86
CA LEU A 66 -2.30 10.69 -14.91
C LEU A 66 -2.18 9.43 -15.75
N LYS A 67 -2.34 8.25 -15.14
CA LYS A 67 -2.19 6.98 -15.85
C LYS A 67 -3.45 6.13 -15.80
N ALA A 68 -3.72 5.46 -16.91
CA ALA A 68 -4.65 4.36 -16.92
C ALA A 68 -4.00 3.08 -16.33
N PRO A 69 -4.77 1.99 -16.16
CA PRO A 69 -4.23 0.73 -15.65
C PRO A 69 -3.19 0.11 -16.59
N ILE A 70 -2.26 -0.65 -16.00
CA ILE A 70 -1.14 -1.30 -16.68
C ILE A 70 -1.18 -2.79 -16.36
N THR A 71 -1.03 -3.65 -17.37
CA THR A 71 -0.97 -5.11 -17.18
C THR A 71 0.38 -5.48 -16.59
N THR A 72 0.39 -6.22 -15.47
CA THR A 72 1.59 -6.86 -14.92
C THR A 72 1.51 -8.37 -15.21
N PRO A 73 2.53 -8.98 -15.84
CA PRO A 73 2.54 -10.43 -16.08
C PRO A 73 2.44 -11.23 -14.78
N GLN A 74 1.66 -12.32 -14.76
CA GLN A 74 1.52 -13.22 -13.60
C GLN A 74 2.57 -14.33 -13.63
N GLY A 75 3.13 -14.68 -12.46
CA GLY A 75 3.88 -15.94 -12.28
C GLY A 75 5.36 -15.94 -12.65
N GLY A 76 5.96 -14.78 -12.93
CA GLY A 76 7.40 -14.63 -13.19
C GLY A 76 7.70 -13.56 -14.25
N GLY A 77 8.95 -13.13 -14.33
CA GLY A 77 9.46 -12.33 -15.46
C GLY A 77 9.77 -10.87 -15.15
N TYR A 78 8.92 -10.11 -14.46
CA TYR A 78 9.14 -8.65 -14.31
C TYR A 78 8.55 -8.08 -13.01
N LYS A 79 9.19 -7.05 -12.44
CA LYS A 79 8.62 -6.29 -11.30
C LYS A 79 7.44 -5.44 -11.79
N SER A 80 6.40 -5.29 -10.95
CA SER A 80 5.25 -4.45 -11.29
C SER A 80 5.66 -2.99 -11.54
N LEU A 81 5.30 -2.46 -12.71
CA LEU A 81 5.55 -1.05 -13.03
C LEU A 81 4.77 -0.10 -12.10
N ASN A 82 3.59 -0.49 -11.62
CA ASN A 82 2.82 0.34 -10.68
C ASN A 82 3.61 0.57 -9.38
N VAL A 83 4.16 -0.51 -8.80
CA VAL A 83 5.00 -0.45 -7.59
C VAL A 83 6.30 0.31 -7.86
N THR A 84 6.91 0.05 -9.02
CA THR A 84 8.13 0.73 -9.47
C THR A 84 7.90 2.25 -9.52
N THR A 85 6.85 2.72 -10.19
CA THR A 85 6.53 4.15 -10.29
C THR A 85 6.27 4.81 -8.94
N ARG A 86 5.57 4.14 -8.03
CA ARG A 86 5.34 4.67 -6.68
C ARG A 86 6.65 4.88 -5.92
N LYS A 87 7.54 3.87 -5.92
CA LYS A 87 8.83 3.93 -5.22
C LYS A 87 9.80 4.93 -5.86
N PHE A 88 9.94 4.91 -7.19
CA PHE A 88 10.88 5.80 -7.89
C PHE A 88 10.52 7.28 -7.78
N LEU A 89 9.23 7.60 -7.69
CA LEU A 89 8.73 8.98 -7.59
C LEU A 89 8.49 9.44 -6.15
N GLY A 90 8.76 8.60 -5.16
CA GLY A 90 8.61 8.95 -3.75
C GLY A 90 7.14 9.09 -3.30
N LEU A 91 6.20 8.34 -3.90
CA LEU A 91 4.75 8.51 -3.74
C LEU A 91 4.21 7.75 -2.54
N TYR A 92 4.59 8.18 -1.34
CA TYR A 92 4.35 7.47 -0.08
C TYR A 92 2.90 7.35 0.37
N ALA A 93 1.99 8.24 -0.08
CA ALA A 93 0.59 8.22 0.33
C ALA A 93 -0.33 7.83 -0.84
N ASN A 94 -1.14 6.79 -0.67
CA ASN A 94 -2.17 6.38 -1.62
C ASN A 94 -3.56 6.63 -1.04
N ILE A 95 -4.29 7.59 -1.61
CA ILE A 95 -5.55 8.12 -1.10
C ILE A 95 -6.68 7.52 -1.93
N ARG A 96 -7.61 6.83 -1.27
CA ARG A 96 -8.69 6.06 -1.89
C ARG A 96 -10.03 6.38 -1.23
N PRO A 97 -10.73 7.44 -1.67
CA PRO A 97 -12.08 7.73 -1.20
C PRO A 97 -13.08 6.65 -1.64
N CYS A 98 -13.89 6.17 -0.71
CA CYS A 98 -14.93 5.16 -0.94
C CYS A 98 -16.26 5.70 -0.41
N VAL A 99 -17.10 6.21 -1.32
CA VAL A 99 -18.35 6.89 -0.99
C VAL A 99 -19.52 6.16 -1.62
N SER A 100 -20.58 5.98 -0.85
CA SER A 100 -21.86 5.44 -1.30
C SER A 100 -22.51 6.36 -2.34
N LEU A 101 -23.06 5.77 -3.40
CA LEU A 101 -23.86 6.44 -4.41
C LEU A 101 -25.34 6.01 -4.33
N HIS A 102 -25.81 5.66 -3.13
CA HIS A 102 -27.21 5.35 -2.89
C HIS A 102 -28.12 6.58 -3.14
N PRO A 103 -29.35 6.41 -3.70
CA PRO A 103 -30.00 5.16 -4.12
C PRO A 103 -29.65 4.68 -5.53
N PHE A 104 -28.84 5.42 -6.29
CA PHE A 104 -28.60 5.18 -7.71
C PHE A 104 -27.65 4.02 -8.01
N VAL A 105 -26.71 3.74 -7.10
CA VAL A 105 -25.92 2.51 -7.10
C VAL A 105 -26.29 1.69 -5.88
N LYS A 106 -26.65 0.41 -6.12
CA LYS A 106 -27.08 -0.49 -5.05
C LYS A 106 -25.90 -0.80 -4.14
N THR A 107 -26.04 -0.51 -2.85
CA THR A 107 -25.12 -0.91 -1.79
C THR A 107 -25.91 -1.35 -0.55
N LYS A 108 -25.25 -2.09 0.35
CA LYS A 108 -25.76 -2.39 1.70
C LYS A 108 -25.51 -1.24 2.69
N HIS A 109 -24.64 -0.28 2.33
CA HIS A 109 -24.15 0.78 3.23
C HIS A 109 -24.45 2.14 2.61
N PRO A 110 -25.71 2.61 2.68
CA PRO A 110 -26.16 3.80 1.97
C PRO A 110 -25.48 5.10 2.43
N GLU A 111 -24.96 5.13 3.65
CA GLU A 111 -24.36 6.31 4.29
C GLU A 111 -22.82 6.26 4.32
N MET A 112 -22.20 5.23 3.73
CA MET A 112 -20.74 5.07 3.72
C MET A 112 -20.04 6.27 3.05
N ASP A 113 -19.15 6.93 3.79
CA ASP A 113 -18.23 7.96 3.28
C ASP A 113 -16.90 7.87 4.02
N ILE A 114 -16.03 6.97 3.57
CA ILE A 114 -14.71 6.76 4.17
C ILE A 114 -13.59 7.08 3.20
N VAL A 115 -12.41 7.40 3.72
CA VAL A 115 -11.19 7.58 2.93
C VAL A 115 -10.09 6.69 3.48
N ILE A 116 -9.55 5.82 2.64
CA ILE A 116 -8.39 5.01 3.00
C ILE A 116 -7.12 5.74 2.57
N VAL A 117 -6.22 5.94 3.53
CA VAL A 117 -4.87 6.48 3.37
C VAL A 117 -3.88 5.34 3.56
N ARG A 118 -3.43 4.77 2.46
CA ARG A 118 -2.53 3.62 2.40
C ARG A 118 -1.08 4.07 2.30
N GLU A 119 -0.21 3.52 3.15
CA GLU A 119 1.24 3.59 2.99
C GLU A 119 1.66 2.87 1.69
N ASN A 120 2.60 3.42 0.91
CA ASN A 120 2.75 3.05 -0.51
C ASN A 120 4.20 2.80 -0.98
N GLU A 121 5.19 2.83 -0.08
CA GLU A 121 6.63 2.70 -0.37
C GLU A 121 7.30 1.48 0.28
N GLU A 122 6.82 1.02 1.44
CA GLU A 122 7.46 -0.04 2.24
C GLU A 122 6.55 -1.25 2.44
N ASP A 123 6.65 -1.94 3.60
CA ASP A 123 5.95 -3.19 3.92
C ASP A 123 6.30 -4.34 2.95
N LEU A 124 5.52 -5.43 2.96
CA LEU A 124 5.70 -6.62 2.11
C LEU A 124 5.71 -6.32 0.60
N TYR A 125 5.13 -5.19 0.19
CA TYR A 125 5.15 -4.69 -1.19
C TYR A 125 6.56 -4.29 -1.68
N ALA A 126 7.57 -4.32 -0.81
CA ALA A 126 8.97 -4.26 -1.22
C ALA A 126 9.40 -5.45 -2.11
N GLY A 127 8.73 -6.61 -2.00
CA GLY A 127 9.03 -7.77 -2.83
C GLY A 127 10.47 -8.26 -2.64
N ILE A 128 10.98 -8.17 -1.42
CA ILE A 128 12.32 -8.65 -1.07
C ILE A 128 12.18 -10.09 -0.57
N GLU A 129 12.32 -11.02 -1.51
CA GLU A 129 12.06 -12.44 -1.31
C GLU A 129 13.32 -13.26 -1.54
N HIS A 130 13.49 -14.29 -0.71
CA HIS A 130 14.64 -15.19 -0.77
C HIS A 130 14.18 -16.61 -0.47
N GLN A 131 14.49 -17.55 -1.34
CA GLN A 131 14.40 -18.97 -1.01
C GLN A 131 15.50 -19.28 0.02
N GLN A 132 15.11 -19.79 1.20
CA GLN A 132 16.03 -20.12 2.29
C GLN A 132 16.51 -21.56 2.20
N THR A 133 15.62 -22.48 1.82
CA THR A 133 15.85 -23.92 1.69
C THR A 133 14.97 -24.49 0.56
N ASP A 134 14.94 -25.81 0.39
CA ASP A 134 14.06 -26.45 -0.58
C ASP A 134 12.57 -26.31 -0.18
N GLU A 135 12.26 -26.25 1.12
CA GLU A 135 10.89 -26.14 1.62
C GLU A 135 10.45 -24.71 2.00
N VAL A 136 11.37 -23.77 2.20
CA VAL A 136 11.06 -22.47 2.81
C VAL A 136 11.50 -21.28 1.97
N VAL A 137 10.54 -20.39 1.69
CA VAL A 137 10.76 -19.08 1.05
C VAL A 137 10.37 -17.97 2.04
N GLN A 138 11.18 -16.93 2.11
CA GLN A 138 11.01 -15.80 3.03
C GLN A 138 10.75 -14.50 2.27
N CYS A 139 9.78 -13.71 2.74
CA CYS A 139 9.56 -12.32 2.32
C CYS A 139 9.84 -11.37 3.50
N LEU A 140 10.53 -10.25 3.25
CA LEU A 140 10.82 -9.25 4.28
C LEU A 140 9.73 -8.18 4.37
N LYS A 141 9.18 -8.00 5.58
CA LYS A 141 8.36 -6.85 5.95
C LYS A 141 9.23 -5.78 6.59
N LEU A 142 9.39 -4.66 5.91
CA LEU A 142 10.14 -3.50 6.41
C LEU A 142 9.17 -2.38 6.73
N ILE A 143 9.20 -1.90 7.98
CA ILE A 143 8.45 -0.73 8.42
C ILE A 143 9.44 0.26 9.03
N SER A 144 9.40 1.52 8.60
CA SER A 144 10.34 2.55 9.00
C SER A 144 9.64 3.71 9.69
N ARG A 145 10.27 4.25 10.74
CA ARG A 145 9.77 5.45 11.42
C ARG A 145 9.49 6.64 10.47
N PRO A 146 10.39 7.02 9.53
CA PRO A 146 10.08 8.10 8.60
C PRO A 146 8.89 7.79 7.69
N GLY A 147 8.75 6.54 7.21
CA GLY A 147 7.59 6.11 6.42
C GLY A 147 6.28 6.24 7.21
N CYS A 148 6.24 5.68 8.43
CA CYS A 148 5.11 5.80 9.34
C CYS A 148 4.73 7.27 9.61
N GLU A 149 5.72 8.12 9.93
CA GLU A 149 5.44 9.51 10.29
C GLU A 149 4.86 10.28 9.09
N LYS A 150 5.41 10.09 7.89
CA LYS A 150 4.90 10.72 6.66
C LYS A 150 3.46 10.34 6.39
N ILE A 151 3.11 9.05 6.41
CA ILE A 151 1.76 8.58 6.05
C ILE A 151 0.73 8.93 7.13
N VAL A 152 1.06 8.74 8.40
CA VAL A 152 0.17 9.09 9.52
C VAL A 152 -0.09 10.59 9.53
N ARG A 153 0.95 11.41 9.41
CA ARG A 153 0.81 12.87 9.37
C ARG A 153 -0.01 13.33 8.17
N TYR A 154 0.19 12.69 7.00
CA TYR A 154 -0.65 12.93 5.83
C TYR A 154 -2.13 12.67 6.14
N ALA A 155 -2.46 11.55 6.81
CA ALA A 155 -3.84 11.21 7.13
C ALA A 155 -4.52 12.27 8.04
N PHE A 156 -3.79 12.76 9.05
CA PHE A 156 -4.30 13.82 9.93
C PHE A 156 -4.44 15.18 9.23
N GLU A 157 -3.47 15.59 8.41
CA GLU A 157 -3.58 16.84 7.64
C GLU A 157 -4.66 16.75 6.56
N TYR A 158 -4.83 15.60 5.93
CA TYR A 158 -5.96 15.32 5.05
C TYR A 158 -7.28 15.48 5.82
N ALA A 159 -7.41 14.84 6.98
CA ALA A 159 -8.62 14.95 7.78
C ALA A 159 -8.96 16.39 8.14
N LYS A 160 -7.94 17.16 8.58
CA LYS A 160 -8.06 18.59 8.89
C LYS A 160 -8.49 19.42 7.68
N GLN A 161 -7.81 19.26 6.54
CA GLN A 161 -8.07 20.04 5.33
C GLN A 161 -9.47 19.78 4.76
N TYR A 162 -9.92 18.52 4.78
CA TYR A 162 -11.22 18.13 4.26
C TYR A 162 -12.34 18.13 5.31
N GLY A 163 -12.07 18.66 6.51
CA GLY A 163 -13.05 18.80 7.58
C GLY A 163 -13.56 17.49 8.16
N ARG A 164 -12.86 16.37 7.91
CA ARG A 164 -13.10 15.06 8.51
C ARG A 164 -12.86 15.11 10.02
N LYS A 165 -13.55 14.24 10.75
CA LYS A 165 -13.63 14.30 12.21
C LYS A 165 -12.81 13.23 12.90
N LYS A 166 -12.54 12.11 12.22
CA LYS A 166 -11.84 10.98 12.81
C LYS A 166 -10.75 10.40 11.91
N VAL A 167 -9.63 10.01 12.50
CA VAL A 167 -8.60 9.19 11.86
C VAL A 167 -8.43 7.90 12.65
N THR A 168 -8.61 6.75 11.99
CA THR A 168 -8.51 5.42 12.59
C THR A 168 -7.29 4.68 12.03
N CYS A 169 -6.47 4.09 12.88
CA CYS A 169 -5.29 3.31 12.48
C CYS A 169 -5.56 1.81 12.53
N PHE A 170 -5.32 1.07 11.44
CA PHE A 170 -5.39 -0.40 11.45
C PHE A 170 -4.01 -1.04 11.38
N THR A 171 -3.68 -1.90 12.34
CA THR A 171 -2.42 -2.69 12.35
C THR A 171 -2.64 -4.07 12.97
N LYS A 172 -1.61 -4.95 12.96
CA LYS A 172 -1.60 -6.25 13.66
C LYS A 172 -0.50 -6.28 14.73
N ASP A 173 -0.35 -5.20 15.48
CA ASP A 173 0.70 -5.01 16.49
C ASP A 173 0.63 -6.01 17.67
N ASN A 174 -0.53 -6.60 17.93
CA ASN A 174 -0.68 -7.70 18.88
C ASN A 174 0.18 -8.93 18.51
N ILE A 175 0.38 -9.18 17.21
CA ILE A 175 1.26 -10.23 16.67
C ILE A 175 2.62 -9.65 16.26
N MET A 176 2.63 -8.64 15.40
CA MET A 176 3.83 -8.01 14.84
C MET A 176 4.29 -6.82 15.67
N LYS A 177 4.72 -7.10 16.90
CA LYS A 177 5.03 -6.11 17.93
C LYS A 177 6.11 -5.08 17.53
N GLN A 178 7.03 -5.44 16.65
CA GLN A 178 8.13 -4.56 16.23
C GLN A 178 7.74 -3.70 15.01
N THR A 179 7.22 -4.31 13.95
CA THR A 179 6.87 -3.59 12.70
C THR A 179 5.58 -2.80 12.86
N ASP A 180 4.49 -3.49 13.14
CA ASP A 180 3.16 -2.88 13.28
C ASP A 180 3.06 -2.09 14.58
N GLY A 181 3.78 -2.52 15.62
CA GLY A 181 3.92 -1.74 16.85
C GLY A 181 4.66 -0.42 16.62
N LEU A 182 5.66 -0.35 15.74
CA LEU A 182 6.27 0.93 15.36
C LEU A 182 5.26 1.84 14.64
N PHE A 183 4.46 1.29 13.73
CA PHE A 183 3.42 2.06 13.03
C PHE A 183 2.38 2.63 14.00
N HIS A 184 1.86 1.80 14.91
CA HIS A 184 0.91 2.22 15.94
C HIS A 184 1.54 3.25 16.92
N GLN A 185 2.77 3.02 17.38
CA GLN A 185 3.47 3.99 18.24
C GLN A 185 3.58 5.37 17.56
N VAL A 186 3.94 5.40 16.27
CA VAL A 186 4.04 6.66 15.52
C VAL A 186 2.64 7.28 15.35
N PHE A 187 1.60 6.49 15.13
CA PHE A 187 0.23 6.98 15.12
C PHE A 187 -0.13 7.75 16.39
N ASP A 188 0.09 7.16 17.57
CA ASP A 188 -0.18 7.79 18.86
C ASP A 188 0.66 9.05 19.12
N GLU A 189 1.92 9.06 18.65
CA GLU A 189 2.79 10.22 18.76
C GLU A 189 2.25 11.40 17.96
N ILE A 190 1.83 11.17 16.71
CA ILE A 190 1.34 12.21 15.79
C ILE A 190 -0.07 12.66 16.18
N ALA A 191 -0.93 11.76 16.62
CA ALA A 191 -2.30 12.08 17.01
C ALA A 191 -2.38 13.19 18.08
N LYS A 192 -1.39 13.25 18.98
CA LYS A 192 -1.27 14.30 20.02
C LYS A 192 -1.11 15.70 19.46
N GLU A 193 -0.62 15.84 18.22
CA GLU A 193 -0.47 17.12 17.53
C GLU A 193 -1.82 17.62 16.95
N TYR A 194 -2.86 16.77 16.91
CA TYR A 194 -4.18 17.09 16.33
C TYR A 194 -5.32 16.87 17.35
N PRO A 195 -5.36 17.64 18.45
CA PRO A 195 -6.32 17.41 19.55
C PRO A 195 -7.80 17.59 19.17
N THR A 196 -8.09 18.21 18.02
CA THR A 196 -9.45 18.41 17.50
C THR A 196 -9.96 17.27 16.62
N ILE A 197 -9.11 16.27 16.32
CA ILE A 197 -9.44 15.12 15.49
C ILE A 197 -9.53 13.90 16.39
N GLU A 198 -10.69 13.25 16.40
CA GLU A 198 -10.87 11.97 17.08
C GLU A 198 -9.91 10.94 16.47
N ASN A 199 -9.30 10.12 17.31
CA ASN A 199 -8.40 9.08 16.84
C ASN A 199 -8.58 7.80 17.64
N GLU A 200 -8.40 6.68 16.96
CA GLU A 200 -8.51 5.35 17.53
C GLU A 200 -7.64 4.35 16.76
N HIS A 201 -7.38 3.21 17.38
CA HIS A 201 -6.65 2.09 16.78
C HIS A 201 -7.50 0.83 16.81
N TRP A 202 -7.41 0.05 15.74
CA TRP A 202 -8.05 -1.26 15.63
C TRP A 202 -7.04 -2.30 15.16
N ILE A 203 -7.20 -3.53 15.67
CA ILE A 203 -6.52 -4.67 15.08
C ILE A 203 -7.16 -4.96 13.72
N ILE A 204 -6.33 -5.15 12.69
CA ILE A 204 -6.74 -5.19 11.28
C ILE A 204 -7.86 -6.21 10.97
N ASP A 205 -7.94 -7.34 11.68
CA ASP A 205 -8.99 -8.35 11.44
C ASP A 205 -10.36 -7.88 11.92
N ILE A 206 -10.48 -7.44 13.17
CA ILE A 206 -11.74 -6.92 13.69
C ILE A 206 -12.09 -5.55 13.08
N GLY A 207 -11.08 -4.73 12.75
CA GLY A 207 -11.25 -3.48 12.01
C GLY A 207 -11.81 -3.72 10.60
N ALA A 208 -11.27 -4.70 9.86
CA ALA A 208 -11.79 -5.11 8.56
C ALA A 208 -13.24 -5.61 8.65
N ALA A 209 -13.54 -6.48 9.62
CA ALA A 209 -14.89 -6.98 9.83
C ALA A 209 -15.87 -5.83 10.15
N LYS A 210 -15.47 -4.90 11.03
CA LYS A 210 -16.29 -3.74 11.37
C LYS A 210 -16.47 -2.78 10.19
N MET A 211 -15.45 -2.57 9.37
CA MET A 211 -15.53 -1.75 8.16
C MET A 211 -16.47 -2.39 7.13
N ALA A 212 -16.48 -3.71 7.00
CA ALA A 212 -17.38 -4.41 6.09
C ALA A 212 -18.85 -4.44 6.58
N ASP A 213 -19.07 -4.38 7.89
CA ASP A 213 -20.41 -4.46 8.51
C ASP A 213 -21.04 -3.09 8.80
N THR A 214 -20.27 -2.14 9.34
CA THR A 214 -20.72 -0.79 9.71
C THR A 214 -19.65 0.25 9.32
N PRO A 215 -19.34 0.45 8.04
CA PRO A 215 -18.31 1.38 7.60
C PRO A 215 -18.55 2.83 8.05
N GLU A 216 -19.80 3.21 8.32
CA GLU A 216 -20.23 4.55 8.73
C GLU A 216 -19.64 5.00 10.08
N VAL A 217 -19.13 4.06 10.88
CA VAL A 217 -18.42 4.40 12.12
C VAL A 217 -17.02 4.94 11.85
N PHE A 218 -16.47 4.75 10.65
CA PHE A 218 -15.14 5.23 10.27
C PHE A 218 -15.24 6.50 9.41
N ASP A 219 -14.12 7.22 9.30
CA ASP A 219 -14.00 8.41 8.47
C ASP A 219 -12.72 8.34 7.63
N VAL A 220 -11.57 8.75 8.17
CA VAL A 220 -10.26 8.48 7.54
C VAL A 220 -9.63 7.25 8.17
N ILE A 221 -9.16 6.30 7.37
CA ILE A 221 -8.48 5.09 7.86
C ILE A 221 -7.05 5.05 7.31
N VAL A 222 -6.06 4.96 8.19
CA VAL A 222 -4.63 4.88 7.82
C VAL A 222 -4.06 3.50 8.09
N MET A 223 -3.32 2.94 7.13
CA MET A 223 -2.83 1.55 7.20
C MET A 223 -1.46 1.35 6.52
N PRO A 224 -0.67 0.35 6.96
CA PRO A 224 0.46 -0.19 6.20
C PRO A 224 0.05 -0.71 4.81
N ASN A 225 1.02 -0.82 3.91
CA ASN A 225 0.81 -1.05 2.47
C ASN A 225 -0.12 -2.22 2.14
N LEU A 226 0.19 -3.44 2.62
CA LEU A 226 -0.58 -4.63 2.25
C LEU A 226 -2.01 -4.57 2.77
N TYR A 227 -2.22 -4.01 3.95
CA TYR A 227 -3.55 -3.88 4.55
C TYR A 227 -4.40 -2.84 3.82
N GLY A 228 -3.79 -1.68 3.55
CA GLY A 228 -4.44 -0.62 2.80
C GLY A 228 -4.82 -1.05 1.39
N ASP A 229 -4.00 -1.89 0.75
CA ASP A 229 -4.31 -2.48 -0.55
C ASP A 229 -5.59 -3.32 -0.51
N VAL A 230 -5.58 -4.38 0.31
CA VAL A 230 -6.67 -5.34 0.40
C VAL A 230 -7.98 -4.66 0.82
N LEU A 231 -7.95 -3.82 1.86
CA LEU A 231 -9.17 -3.24 2.40
C LEU A 231 -9.74 -2.10 1.56
N SER A 232 -8.93 -1.40 0.78
CA SER A 232 -9.48 -0.37 -0.12
C SER A 232 -10.19 -0.96 -1.34
N ASP A 233 -9.75 -2.11 -1.84
CA ASP A 233 -10.48 -2.85 -2.87
C ASP A 233 -11.82 -3.38 -2.32
N VAL A 234 -11.82 -3.90 -1.08
CA VAL A 234 -13.05 -4.31 -0.38
C VAL A 234 -13.98 -3.11 -0.19
N ALA A 235 -13.49 -1.99 0.33
CA ALA A 235 -14.28 -0.78 0.55
C ALA A 235 -14.88 -0.24 -0.76
N ALA A 236 -14.11 -0.20 -1.84
CA ALA A 236 -14.60 0.22 -3.15
C ALA A 236 -15.70 -0.70 -3.70
N GLN A 237 -15.56 -2.01 -3.52
CA GLN A 237 -16.58 -2.98 -3.93
C GLN A 237 -17.86 -2.85 -3.11
N ILE A 238 -17.75 -2.57 -1.81
CA ILE A 238 -18.89 -2.38 -0.92
C ILE A 238 -19.61 -1.06 -1.20
N ALA A 239 -18.89 0.00 -1.55
CA ALA A 239 -19.46 1.29 -1.96
C ALA A 239 -20.26 1.21 -3.27
N GLY A 240 -19.98 0.22 -4.12
CA GLY A 240 -20.85 -0.15 -5.24
C GLY A 240 -20.15 -0.89 -6.37
N SER A 241 -18.94 -0.46 -6.74
CA SER A 241 -18.13 -1.08 -7.80
C SER A 241 -16.70 -0.55 -7.72
N VAL A 242 -15.71 -1.44 -7.84
CA VAL A 242 -14.30 -1.04 -7.99
C VAL A 242 -14.07 -0.17 -9.23
N GLY A 243 -14.93 -0.30 -10.25
CA GLY A 243 -14.91 0.53 -11.46
C GLY A 243 -15.23 2.01 -11.23
N LEU A 244 -15.78 2.37 -10.06
CA LEU A 244 -16.07 3.75 -9.69
C LEU A 244 -14.92 4.43 -8.92
N ALA A 245 -13.96 3.65 -8.43
CA ALA A 245 -13.00 4.12 -7.45
C ALA A 245 -11.70 4.64 -8.10
N GLY A 246 -11.40 5.90 -7.83
CA GLY A 246 -10.15 6.55 -8.20
C GLY A 246 -9.18 6.64 -7.04
N SER A 247 -7.90 6.92 -7.34
CA SER A 247 -6.86 7.09 -6.33
C SER A 247 -5.86 8.16 -6.70
N ALA A 248 -5.26 8.74 -5.66
CA ALA A 248 -4.13 9.65 -5.77
C ALA A 248 -2.92 9.07 -5.02
N ASN A 249 -1.78 8.98 -5.69
CA ASN A 249 -0.50 8.60 -5.11
C ASN A 249 0.32 9.88 -4.97
N ILE A 250 0.53 10.33 -3.75
CA ILE A 250 1.14 11.63 -3.43
C ILE A 250 2.53 11.41 -2.84
N GLY A 251 3.49 12.15 -3.39
CA GLY A 251 4.85 12.28 -2.86
C GLY A 251 5.21 13.74 -2.60
N GLU A 252 6.44 13.98 -2.14
CA GLU A 252 6.93 15.34 -1.87
C GLU A 252 7.16 16.16 -3.16
N GLU A 253 7.59 15.49 -4.24
CA GLU A 253 7.97 16.15 -5.49
C GLU A 253 7.04 15.83 -6.66
N CYS A 254 6.43 14.64 -6.66
CA CYS A 254 5.59 14.14 -7.74
C CYS A 254 4.24 13.68 -7.20
N ALA A 255 3.25 13.63 -8.10
CA ALA A 255 1.94 13.05 -7.83
C ALA A 255 1.48 12.21 -9.03
N MET A 256 0.90 11.05 -8.75
CA MET A 256 0.33 10.15 -9.75
C MET A 256 -1.13 9.84 -9.46
N PHE A 257 -1.98 9.97 -10.46
CA PHE A 257 -3.43 9.75 -10.37
C PHE A 257 -3.83 8.59 -11.26
N GLU A 258 -4.68 7.71 -10.74
CA GLU A 258 -5.06 6.47 -11.43
C GLU A 258 -6.40 5.94 -10.92
N ALA A 259 -7.02 5.03 -11.67
CA ALA A 259 -8.10 4.20 -11.14
C ALA A 259 -7.52 3.14 -10.17
N ILE A 260 -8.35 2.63 -9.25
CA ILE A 260 -7.95 1.50 -8.39
C ILE A 260 -7.85 0.19 -9.19
N HIS A 261 -8.77 -0.01 -10.15
CA HIS A 261 -8.88 -1.27 -10.89
C HIS A 261 -7.72 -1.53 -11.87
N GLY A 262 -7.54 -2.81 -12.25
CA GLY A 262 -6.57 -3.25 -13.26
C GLY A 262 -6.99 -3.02 -14.71
N SER A 263 -6.22 -3.55 -15.66
CA SER A 263 -6.37 -3.36 -17.11
C SER A 263 -7.55 -4.11 -17.74
N ALA A 264 -8.15 -5.08 -17.03
CA ALA A 264 -9.32 -5.84 -17.48
C ALA A 264 -9.26 -6.26 -18.98
N PRO A 265 -8.22 -7.00 -19.43
CA PRO A 265 -7.95 -7.23 -20.85
C PRO A 265 -9.11 -7.89 -21.61
N ARG A 266 -9.94 -8.69 -20.93
CA ARG A 266 -11.15 -9.31 -21.49
C ARG A 266 -12.23 -8.32 -21.92
N ARG A 267 -12.13 -7.05 -21.52
CA ARG A 267 -13.09 -5.97 -21.82
C ARG A 267 -12.53 -4.91 -22.77
N ALA A 268 -11.27 -5.02 -23.17
CA ALA A 268 -10.61 -4.04 -24.04
C ALA A 268 -11.31 -3.94 -25.41
N GLY A 269 -11.49 -2.71 -25.88
CA GLY A 269 -12.04 -2.39 -27.21
C GLY A 269 -13.54 -2.63 -27.36
N GLN A 270 -14.27 -2.89 -26.27
CA GLN A 270 -15.70 -3.23 -26.32
C GLN A 270 -16.61 -2.03 -26.10
N ASN A 271 -16.09 -0.84 -25.78
CA ASN A 271 -16.86 0.31 -25.36
C ASN A 271 -17.81 0.00 -24.18
N LEU A 272 -17.35 -0.81 -23.21
CA LEU A 272 -18.14 -1.22 -22.04
C LEU A 272 -17.56 -0.71 -20.72
N ALA A 273 -16.26 -0.41 -20.67
CA ALA A 273 -15.59 -0.05 -19.43
C ALA A 273 -16.20 1.21 -18.79
N ASN A 274 -16.35 1.20 -17.48
CA ASN A 274 -16.76 2.38 -16.72
C ASN A 274 -15.56 3.32 -16.57
N PRO A 275 -15.58 4.55 -17.12
CA PRO A 275 -14.44 5.47 -17.01
C PRO A 275 -14.39 6.18 -15.65
N SER A 276 -15.40 5.98 -14.79
CA SER A 276 -15.56 6.72 -13.52
C SER A 276 -14.34 6.62 -12.61
N GLY A 277 -13.73 5.44 -12.44
CA GLY A 277 -12.56 5.29 -11.58
C GLY A 277 -11.38 6.17 -12.01
N LEU A 278 -11.06 6.21 -13.31
CA LEU A 278 -9.98 7.08 -13.80
C LEU A 278 -10.40 8.56 -13.77
N LEU A 279 -11.67 8.85 -14.06
CA LEU A 279 -12.22 10.21 -13.94
C LEU A 279 -12.10 10.73 -12.50
N GLN A 280 -12.40 9.91 -11.48
CA GLN A 280 -12.22 10.26 -10.07
C GLN A 280 -10.74 10.51 -9.72
N GLY A 281 -9.82 9.76 -10.31
CA GLY A 281 -8.38 10.06 -10.25
C GLY A 281 -8.05 11.42 -10.88
N ALA A 282 -8.61 11.72 -12.06
CA ALA A 282 -8.41 13.01 -12.73
C ALA A 282 -9.04 14.20 -11.98
N ILE A 283 -10.15 14.01 -11.28
CA ILE A 283 -10.75 15.04 -10.41
C ILE A 283 -9.82 15.33 -9.22
N GLN A 284 -9.24 14.29 -8.60
CA GLN A 284 -8.21 14.45 -7.59
C GLN A 284 -6.97 15.17 -8.14
N MET A 285 -6.58 14.89 -9.39
CA MET A 285 -5.49 15.60 -10.07
C MET A 285 -5.80 17.09 -10.25
N LEU A 286 -7.00 17.42 -10.74
CA LEU A 286 -7.42 18.81 -10.95
C LEU A 286 -7.41 19.59 -9.64
N ASN A 287 -7.91 18.99 -8.55
CA ASN A 287 -7.81 19.56 -7.21
C ASN A 287 -6.34 19.77 -6.79
N HIS A 288 -5.48 18.78 -6.99
CA HIS A 288 -4.06 18.86 -6.63
C HIS A 288 -3.31 19.96 -7.38
N ILE A 289 -3.63 20.20 -8.66
CA ILE A 289 -2.99 21.26 -9.47
C ILE A 289 -3.68 22.63 -9.32
N GLY A 290 -4.63 22.78 -8.39
CA GLY A 290 -5.32 24.04 -8.09
C GLY A 290 -6.44 24.43 -9.05
N GLN A 291 -6.93 23.49 -9.88
CA GLN A 291 -8.07 23.70 -10.77
C GLN A 291 -9.37 23.19 -10.12
N THR A 292 -9.64 23.65 -8.89
CA THR A 292 -10.76 23.20 -8.04
C THR A 292 -12.13 23.48 -8.66
N GLU A 293 -12.32 24.62 -9.33
CA GLU A 293 -13.57 24.95 -10.02
C GLU A 293 -13.89 23.97 -11.16
N VAL A 294 -12.87 23.58 -11.94
CA VAL A 294 -13.03 22.59 -13.01
C VAL A 294 -13.33 21.22 -12.41
N ALA A 295 -12.62 20.84 -11.34
CA ALA A 295 -12.87 19.61 -10.61
C ALA A 295 -14.32 19.55 -10.07
N GLU A 296 -14.80 20.64 -9.45
CA GLU A 296 -16.17 20.76 -8.91
C GLU A 296 -17.21 20.61 -10.02
N LYS A 297 -16.98 21.28 -11.15
CA LYS A 297 -17.86 21.21 -12.32
C LYS A 297 -17.95 19.79 -12.88
N VAL A 298 -16.82 19.10 -13.01
CA VAL A 298 -16.78 17.70 -13.48
C VAL A 298 -17.46 16.77 -12.49
N GLN A 299 -17.15 16.87 -11.20
CA GLN A 299 -17.72 15.99 -10.17
C GLN A 299 -19.24 16.15 -10.09
N ASN A 300 -19.76 17.38 -10.09
CA ASN A 300 -21.20 17.61 -10.07
C ASN A 300 -21.90 17.11 -11.33
N ALA A 301 -21.28 17.26 -12.51
CA ALA A 301 -21.83 16.71 -13.75
C ALA A 301 -21.85 15.17 -13.76
N TRP A 302 -20.81 14.54 -13.21
CA TRP A 302 -20.75 13.10 -13.04
C TRP A 302 -21.82 12.60 -12.06
N LEU A 303 -21.95 13.23 -10.88
CA LEU A 303 -23.01 12.92 -9.91
C LEU A 303 -24.41 13.08 -10.53
N LYS A 304 -24.64 14.15 -11.29
CA LYS A 304 -25.90 14.36 -12.01
C LYS A 304 -26.18 13.25 -13.02
N THR A 305 -25.16 12.74 -13.71
CA THR A 305 -25.29 11.65 -14.69
C THR A 305 -25.66 10.32 -14.03
N ILE A 306 -25.06 10.01 -12.88
CA ILE A 306 -25.44 8.86 -12.05
C ILE A 306 -26.88 9.03 -11.53
N GLU A 307 -27.24 10.23 -11.05
CA GLU A 307 -28.61 10.54 -10.60
C GLU A 307 -29.66 10.43 -11.71
N ASP A 308 -29.29 10.75 -12.95
CA ASP A 308 -30.15 10.58 -14.11
C ASP A 308 -30.37 9.10 -14.48
N GLY A 309 -29.63 8.18 -13.86
CA GLY A 309 -29.70 6.74 -14.09
C GLY A 309 -29.05 6.33 -15.41
N ILE A 310 -28.11 7.12 -15.92
CA ILE A 310 -27.31 6.81 -17.11
C ILE A 310 -26.07 6.05 -16.62
N HIS A 311 -26.08 4.73 -16.79
CA HIS A 311 -25.13 3.84 -16.13
C HIS A 311 -24.41 2.92 -17.12
N THR A 312 -23.15 2.62 -16.84
CA THR A 312 -22.40 1.55 -17.52
C THR A 312 -22.80 0.18 -16.97
N TYR A 313 -22.39 -0.90 -17.67
CA TYR A 313 -22.89 -2.25 -17.39
C TYR A 313 -22.63 -2.74 -15.95
N ASP A 314 -21.58 -2.26 -15.29
CA ASP A 314 -21.13 -2.72 -13.98
C ASP A 314 -22.01 -2.21 -12.84
N ILE A 315 -22.67 -1.06 -13.03
CA ILE A 315 -23.59 -0.45 -12.05
C ILE A 315 -25.03 -0.37 -12.56
N PHE A 316 -25.29 -0.76 -13.82
CA PHE A 316 -26.64 -0.82 -14.36
C PHE A 316 -27.49 -1.86 -13.62
N LYS A 317 -28.68 -1.44 -13.20
CA LYS A 317 -29.67 -2.28 -12.54
C LYS A 317 -31.07 -1.87 -12.94
N GLU A 318 -31.85 -2.84 -13.39
CA GLU A 318 -33.27 -2.64 -13.71
C GLU A 318 -34.05 -2.10 -12.50
N GLY A 319 -34.96 -1.16 -12.76
CA GLY A 319 -35.73 -0.45 -11.73
C GLY A 319 -34.99 0.68 -11.01
N VAL A 320 -33.66 0.80 -11.15
CA VAL A 320 -32.87 1.92 -10.61
C VAL A 320 -32.28 2.76 -11.75
N SER A 321 -31.71 2.09 -12.75
CA SER A 321 -31.09 2.72 -13.91
C SER A 321 -32.13 3.00 -14.98
N LYS A 322 -31.98 4.12 -15.69
CA LYS A 322 -32.85 4.50 -16.81
C LYS A 322 -32.25 4.11 -18.16
N GLN A 323 -30.93 4.17 -18.28
CA GLN A 323 -30.24 3.88 -19.53
C GLN A 323 -28.94 3.13 -19.27
N LYS A 324 -28.71 2.06 -20.04
CA LYS A 324 -27.41 1.38 -20.10
C LYS A 324 -26.60 1.97 -21.25
N VAL A 325 -25.39 2.44 -20.96
CA VAL A 325 -24.50 3.07 -21.94
C VAL A 325 -23.11 2.43 -21.98
N GLY A 326 -22.40 2.65 -23.08
CA GLY A 326 -20.99 2.32 -23.21
C GLY A 326 -20.07 3.39 -22.62
N THR A 327 -18.76 3.18 -22.71
CA THR A 327 -17.73 4.09 -22.18
C THR A 327 -17.84 5.50 -22.79
N LYS A 328 -17.96 5.57 -24.11
CA LYS A 328 -18.02 6.82 -24.87
C LYS A 328 -19.32 7.58 -24.58
N GLU A 329 -20.46 6.90 -24.65
CA GLU A 329 -21.78 7.50 -24.44
C GLU A 329 -21.95 7.97 -22.99
N PHE A 330 -21.35 7.27 -22.02
CA PHE A 330 -21.29 7.75 -20.64
C PHE A 330 -20.51 9.07 -20.53
N ALA A 331 -19.37 9.19 -21.21
CA ALA A 331 -18.59 10.43 -21.22
C ALA A 331 -19.35 11.59 -21.89
N GLU A 332 -20.05 11.33 -23.00
CA GLU A 332 -20.91 12.31 -23.66
C GLU A 332 -22.05 12.78 -22.74
N ALA A 333 -22.67 11.88 -21.98
CA ALA A 333 -23.69 12.22 -21.00
C ALA A 333 -23.14 13.12 -19.87
N VAL A 334 -21.94 12.80 -19.34
CA VAL A 334 -21.26 13.65 -18.34
C VAL A 334 -20.95 15.03 -18.92
N ILE A 335 -20.47 15.10 -20.17
CA ILE A 335 -20.21 16.37 -20.86
C ILE A 335 -21.49 17.20 -21.01
N GLY A 336 -22.61 16.57 -21.41
CA GLY A 336 -23.91 17.23 -21.52
C GLY A 336 -24.45 17.77 -20.19
N ASN A 337 -24.01 17.19 -19.07
CA ASN A 337 -24.37 17.62 -17.72
C ASN A 337 -23.41 18.65 -17.11
N LEU A 338 -22.37 19.10 -17.84
CA LEU A 338 -21.46 20.13 -17.35
C LEU A 338 -22.19 21.45 -17.03
N GLY A 339 -21.99 21.95 -15.79
CA GLY A 339 -22.66 23.14 -15.27
C GLY A 339 -24.00 22.84 -14.57
N GLN A 340 -24.49 21.61 -14.64
CA GLN A 340 -25.61 21.15 -13.84
C GLN A 340 -25.12 20.61 -12.48
N LYS A 341 -26.03 20.59 -11.50
CA LYS A 341 -25.80 19.99 -10.18
C LYS A 341 -26.80 18.86 -9.95
N PRO A 342 -26.42 17.80 -9.20
CA PRO A 342 -27.37 16.79 -8.75
C PRO A 342 -28.48 17.43 -7.90
N SER A 343 -29.68 16.86 -7.95
CA SER A 343 -30.84 17.30 -7.17
C SER A 343 -31.10 16.44 -5.92
N GLN A 344 -30.65 15.18 -5.93
CA GLN A 344 -30.77 14.24 -4.83
C GLN A 344 -29.44 13.99 -4.13
N PHE A 345 -28.35 13.83 -4.89
CA PHE A 345 -27.03 13.82 -4.26
C PHE A 345 -26.69 15.21 -3.72
N LYS A 346 -25.94 15.24 -2.62
CA LYS A 346 -25.34 16.49 -2.14
C LYS A 346 -24.34 16.97 -3.19
N ALA A 347 -24.60 18.12 -3.79
CA ALA A 347 -23.66 18.76 -4.69
C ALA A 347 -22.33 19.00 -3.96
N VAL A 348 -21.23 18.69 -4.62
CA VAL A 348 -19.92 18.96 -4.06
C VAL A 348 -19.59 20.44 -4.21
N SER A 349 -18.87 20.97 -3.23
CA SER A 349 -18.14 22.21 -3.40
C SER A 349 -16.73 22.01 -2.91
N TYR A 350 -15.76 22.28 -3.77
CA TYR A 350 -14.36 22.25 -3.40
C TYR A 350 -13.96 23.66 -2.99
N ALA A 351 -13.57 23.82 -1.72
CA ALA A 351 -12.96 25.06 -1.28
C ALA A 351 -11.74 25.38 -2.16
N ASN A 352 -11.34 26.66 -2.22
CA ASN A 352 -10.03 27.07 -2.73
C ASN A 352 -8.93 26.53 -1.79
N GLY A 353 -8.75 25.21 -1.80
CA GLY A 353 -7.80 24.50 -0.97
C GLY A 353 -6.45 24.56 -1.63
N SER A 354 -5.48 25.14 -0.93
CA SER A 354 -4.07 24.97 -1.27
C SER A 354 -3.68 23.48 -1.23
N ALA A 355 -2.61 23.11 -1.94
CA ALA A 355 -1.99 21.81 -1.75
C ALA A 355 -1.68 21.58 -0.25
N LEU A 356 -1.84 20.34 0.22
CA LEU A 356 -1.46 19.93 1.58
C LEU A 356 0.01 20.30 1.81
N ASN A 357 0.26 21.24 2.72
CA ASN A 357 1.63 21.59 3.09
C ASN A 357 2.05 20.73 4.28
N LEU A 358 2.84 19.69 4.01
CA LEU A 358 3.29 18.75 5.02
C LEU A 358 4.65 19.18 5.56
N PRO A 359 4.86 19.16 6.89
CA PRO A 359 6.18 19.46 7.43
C PRO A 359 7.16 18.37 6.99
N LYS A 360 8.35 18.80 6.59
CA LYS A 360 9.43 17.88 6.23
C LYS A 360 9.80 17.03 7.44
N TYR A 361 9.96 15.73 7.23
CA TYR A 361 10.42 14.82 8.26
C TYR A 361 11.78 15.26 8.82
N GLN A 362 11.89 15.32 10.14
CA GLN A 362 13.15 15.60 10.84
C GLN A 362 13.69 14.32 11.46
N ARG A 363 14.89 13.91 11.02
CA ARG A 363 15.52 12.69 11.53
C ARG A 363 15.89 12.88 13.01
N LYS A 364 15.37 11.98 13.85
CA LYS A 364 15.72 11.94 15.28
C LYS A 364 17.20 11.55 15.46
N ALA A 365 17.80 11.99 16.57
CA ALA A 365 19.16 11.59 16.94
C ALA A 365 19.28 10.07 17.03
N PRO A 366 20.44 9.48 16.63
CA PRO A 366 20.64 8.05 16.72
C PRO A 366 20.60 7.59 18.18
N LYS A 367 19.95 6.45 18.39
CA LYS A 367 19.92 5.76 19.68
C LYS A 367 21.23 5.03 19.94
N LEU A 368 21.55 4.77 21.20
CA LEU A 368 22.65 3.88 21.55
C LEU A 368 22.32 2.47 21.09
N LYS A 369 23.10 1.93 20.16
CA LYS A 369 22.88 0.61 19.56
C LYS A 369 23.87 -0.39 20.12
N GLU A 370 23.36 -1.43 20.76
CA GLU A 370 24.16 -2.45 21.44
C GLU A 370 23.86 -3.83 20.87
N LEU A 371 24.89 -4.61 20.58
CA LEU A 371 24.76 -5.97 20.06
C LEU A 371 24.59 -6.95 21.23
N LEU A 372 23.47 -7.67 21.25
CA LEU A 372 23.08 -8.59 22.33
C LEU A 372 23.18 -10.07 21.95
N GLY A 373 23.29 -10.37 20.65
CA GLY A 373 23.24 -11.75 20.16
C GLY A 373 23.24 -11.84 18.64
N VAL A 374 23.16 -13.07 18.14
CA VAL A 374 23.00 -13.36 16.71
C VAL A 374 22.09 -14.57 16.54
N ASP A 375 21.18 -14.50 15.57
CA ASP A 375 20.44 -15.65 15.07
C ASP A 375 21.18 -16.19 13.84
N LEU A 376 21.53 -17.48 13.85
CA LEU A 376 22.02 -18.23 12.70
C LEU A 376 20.87 -19.06 12.15
N PHE A 377 20.55 -18.90 10.88
CA PHE A 377 19.54 -19.70 10.19
C PHE A 377 20.25 -20.85 9.48
N VAL A 378 19.87 -22.07 9.82
CA VAL A 378 20.53 -23.30 9.41
C VAL A 378 19.60 -24.09 8.50
N HIS A 379 20.14 -24.55 7.37
CA HIS A 379 19.50 -25.54 6.52
C HIS A 379 19.93 -26.94 6.97
N TRP A 380 18.98 -27.74 7.42
CA TRP A 380 19.25 -29.10 7.88
C TRP A 380 18.03 -30.01 7.73
N ASN A 381 18.20 -31.10 7.00
CA ASN A 381 17.14 -32.06 6.67
C ASN A 381 16.76 -33.04 7.80
N GLY A 382 17.45 -32.98 8.94
CA GLY A 382 17.07 -33.79 10.08
C GLY A 382 15.81 -33.27 10.75
N THR A 383 15.16 -34.10 11.56
CA THR A 383 13.84 -33.80 12.15
C THR A 383 13.88 -33.57 13.66
N SER A 384 14.97 -33.97 14.32
CA SER A 384 15.13 -33.84 15.78
C SER A 384 15.83 -32.53 16.14
N ALA A 385 15.12 -31.66 16.86
CA ALA A 385 15.69 -30.40 17.36
C ALA A 385 16.84 -30.64 18.35
N ASP A 386 16.79 -31.72 19.14
CA ASP A 386 17.85 -32.09 20.08
C ASP A 386 19.12 -32.54 19.34
N GLU A 387 18.99 -33.33 18.27
CA GLU A 387 20.13 -33.71 17.43
C GLU A 387 20.78 -32.49 16.76
N LEU A 388 19.95 -31.53 16.29
CA LEU A 388 20.48 -30.28 15.78
C LEU A 388 21.18 -29.47 16.88
N ALA A 389 20.61 -29.42 18.08
CA ALA A 389 21.22 -28.74 19.22
C ALA A 389 22.57 -29.33 19.58
N GLU A 390 22.72 -30.66 19.62
CA GLU A 390 24.01 -31.32 19.87
C GLU A 390 25.07 -30.93 18.82
N LYS A 391 24.68 -30.84 17.55
CA LYS A 391 25.58 -30.38 16.47
C LYS A 391 25.96 -28.92 16.66
N VAL A 392 24.99 -28.05 16.88
CA VAL A 392 25.18 -26.60 16.97
C VAL A 392 25.87 -26.20 18.28
N GLN A 393 25.77 -26.98 19.35
CA GLN A 393 26.54 -26.75 20.58
C GLN A 393 28.05 -26.93 20.38
N GLN A 394 28.49 -27.71 19.39
CA GLN A 394 29.91 -27.90 19.08
C GLN A 394 30.59 -26.63 18.56
N ILE A 395 29.81 -25.63 18.14
CA ILE A 395 30.33 -24.33 17.69
C ILE A 395 30.21 -23.25 18.76
N ASN A 396 29.78 -23.59 19.99
CA ASN A 396 29.86 -22.68 21.12
C ASN A 396 31.30 -22.24 21.38
N THR A 397 31.46 -21.01 21.87
CA THR A 397 32.76 -20.45 22.26
C THR A 397 32.81 -20.25 23.77
N SER A 398 33.97 -19.87 24.30
CA SER A 398 34.12 -19.48 25.71
C SER A 398 33.36 -18.19 26.08
N GLU A 399 32.78 -17.49 25.10
CA GLU A 399 32.10 -16.21 25.30
C GLU A 399 30.63 -16.22 24.86
N VAL A 400 30.28 -17.07 23.89
CA VAL A 400 28.97 -17.08 23.23
C VAL A 400 28.46 -18.51 23.11
N GLN A 401 27.21 -18.72 23.50
CA GLN A 401 26.56 -20.03 23.44
C GLN A 401 25.19 -19.94 22.78
N ILE A 402 24.77 -21.05 22.18
CA ILE A 402 23.39 -21.23 21.77
C ILE A 402 22.45 -21.17 22.98
N SER A 403 21.33 -20.49 22.82
CA SER A 403 20.32 -20.27 23.86
C SER A 403 18.95 -20.85 23.52
N MET A 404 18.64 -21.02 22.23
CA MET A 404 17.40 -21.66 21.77
C MET A 404 17.50 -22.06 20.28
N ILE A 405 16.70 -23.04 19.89
CA ILE A 405 16.38 -23.33 18.49
C ILE A 405 14.88 -23.19 18.31
N THR A 406 14.49 -22.63 17.18
CA THR A 406 13.08 -22.57 16.77
C THR A 406 12.92 -23.03 15.34
N ASN A 407 11.77 -23.60 15.04
CA ASN A 407 11.34 -23.94 13.69
C ASN A 407 10.02 -23.20 13.40
N ARG A 408 9.94 -22.51 12.25
CA ARG A 408 8.78 -21.67 11.86
C ARG A 408 8.28 -20.69 12.94
N GLY A 409 9.19 -20.22 13.79
CA GLY A 409 8.90 -19.24 14.85
C GLY A 409 8.59 -19.82 16.24
N ILE A 410 8.38 -21.14 16.34
CA ILE A 410 8.07 -21.86 17.59
C ILE A 410 9.35 -22.38 18.21
N LYS A 411 9.53 -22.21 19.53
CA LYS A 411 10.66 -22.80 20.26
C LYS A 411 10.55 -24.33 20.23
N VAL A 412 11.58 -24.99 19.71
CA VAL A 412 11.68 -26.46 19.65
C VAL A 412 12.88 -26.99 20.43
N TRP A 413 13.76 -26.12 20.89
CA TRP A 413 14.82 -26.46 21.83
C TRP A 413 15.22 -25.25 22.70
N PRO A 414 15.52 -25.44 24.00
CA PRO A 414 15.30 -26.67 24.77
C PRO A 414 13.80 -26.93 25.01
N ASP A 415 13.47 -28.14 25.45
CA ASP A 415 12.13 -28.56 25.88
C ASP A 415 11.03 -28.32 24.82
N GLY A 416 11.30 -28.71 23.57
CA GLY A 416 10.32 -28.65 22.48
C GLY A 416 9.21 -29.69 22.63
N PHE A 417 8.04 -29.40 22.08
CA PHE A 417 6.95 -30.38 21.98
C PHE A 417 7.14 -31.29 20.78
N SER A 418 7.01 -32.60 20.98
CA SER A 418 7.15 -33.64 19.95
C SER A 418 6.17 -33.52 18.78
N GLU A 419 5.04 -32.87 19.02
CA GLU A 419 3.96 -32.61 18.07
C GLU A 419 4.29 -31.46 17.11
N THR A 420 5.35 -30.69 17.40
CA THR A 420 5.73 -29.54 16.57
C THR A 420 6.31 -30.03 15.25
N PHE A 421 5.54 -29.88 14.18
CA PHE A 421 6.04 -30.11 12.83
C PHE A 421 7.18 -29.14 12.49
N CYS A 422 8.33 -29.70 12.13
CA CYS A 422 9.53 -28.96 11.77
C CYS A 422 9.86 -29.13 10.28
N THR A 423 10.25 -28.04 9.62
CA THR A 423 10.79 -28.02 8.24
C THR A 423 12.32 -28.03 8.25
N ASP A 424 12.93 -28.13 7.07
CA ASP A 424 14.39 -28.08 6.85
C ASP A 424 15.10 -26.76 7.24
N HIS A 425 14.35 -25.72 7.63
CA HIS A 425 14.84 -24.38 8.00
C HIS A 425 14.73 -24.10 9.52
N TRP A 426 15.87 -23.86 10.15
CA TRP A 426 16.01 -23.74 11.61
C TRP A 426 16.62 -22.39 12.00
N ARG A 427 16.09 -21.73 13.03
CA ARG A 427 16.74 -20.53 13.62
C ARG A 427 17.38 -20.90 14.94
N CYS A 428 18.71 -20.78 15.00
CA CYS A 428 19.55 -21.03 16.18
C CYS A 428 20.01 -19.69 16.78
N ARG A 429 19.59 -19.37 18.01
CA ARG A 429 19.91 -18.09 18.66
C ARG A 429 21.10 -18.21 19.59
N PHE A 430 22.13 -17.42 19.34
CA PHE A 430 23.32 -17.30 20.15
C PHE A 430 23.31 -16.01 20.99
N LYS A 431 23.74 -16.14 22.24
CA LYS A 431 23.87 -15.02 23.20
C LYS A 431 25.22 -15.10 23.93
N PRO A 432 25.78 -13.96 24.35
CA PRO A 432 26.95 -13.97 25.22
C PRO A 432 26.62 -14.65 26.57
N LEU A 433 27.62 -15.32 27.15
CA LEU A 433 27.58 -15.78 28.53
C LEU A 433 27.46 -14.58 29.49
N GLU A 434 26.98 -14.83 30.70
CA GLU A 434 26.83 -13.78 31.71
C GLU A 434 28.18 -13.05 31.94
N GLY A 435 28.13 -11.71 31.91
CA GLY A 435 29.32 -10.87 32.04
C GLY A 435 30.22 -10.80 30.81
N LYS A 436 29.92 -11.53 29.72
CA LYS A 436 30.63 -11.44 28.43
C LYS A 436 29.93 -10.48 27.49
N LYS A 437 30.67 -9.95 26.51
CA LYS A 437 30.15 -9.13 25.42
C LYS A 437 30.27 -9.88 24.11
N LEU A 438 29.36 -9.60 23.19
CA LEU A 438 29.38 -10.12 21.84
C LEU A 438 29.68 -8.97 20.88
N ASP A 439 30.72 -9.13 20.08
CA ASP A 439 31.08 -8.23 18.99
C ASP A 439 31.05 -8.98 17.63
N LYS A 440 31.48 -8.31 16.57
CA LYS A 440 31.44 -8.86 15.20
C LYS A 440 32.44 -9.99 14.98
N GLN A 441 33.56 -9.99 15.70
CA GLN A 441 34.57 -11.03 15.61
C GLN A 441 34.04 -12.36 16.13
N GLN A 442 33.29 -12.39 17.25
CA GLN A 442 32.70 -13.65 17.73
C GLN A 442 31.66 -14.20 16.74
N ILE A 443 30.92 -13.34 16.03
CA ILE A 443 30.00 -13.81 14.98
C ILE A 443 30.77 -14.47 13.82
N ILE A 444 31.88 -13.87 13.38
CA ILE A 444 32.72 -14.45 12.33
C ILE A 444 33.30 -15.80 12.78
N GLN A 445 33.73 -15.90 14.04
CA GLN A 445 34.23 -17.15 14.62
C GLN A 445 33.15 -18.24 14.65
N LEU A 446 31.91 -17.91 15.04
CA LEU A 446 30.78 -18.84 15.01
C LEU A 446 30.52 -19.36 13.58
N LEU A 447 30.54 -18.47 12.59
CA LEU A 447 30.33 -18.85 11.19
C LEU A 447 31.46 -19.73 10.64
N GLY A 448 32.72 -19.43 10.99
CA GLY A 448 33.86 -20.26 10.66
C GLY A 448 33.75 -21.65 11.28
N ALA A 449 33.43 -21.72 12.57
CA ALA A 449 33.23 -22.99 13.27
C ALA A 449 32.03 -23.78 12.68
N ALA A 450 30.94 -23.10 12.30
CA ALA A 450 29.81 -23.72 11.61
C ALA A 450 30.25 -24.37 10.29
N HIS A 451 31.02 -23.65 9.48
CA HIS A 451 31.59 -24.17 8.23
C HIS A 451 32.47 -25.39 8.47
N ASP A 452 33.41 -25.33 9.42
CA ASP A 452 34.33 -26.43 9.75
C ASP A 452 33.60 -27.69 10.26
N LYS A 453 32.41 -27.51 10.86
CA LYS A 453 31.56 -28.58 11.35
C LYS A 453 30.49 -29.04 10.36
N GLY A 454 30.46 -28.47 9.15
CA GLY A 454 29.48 -28.82 8.12
C GLY A 454 28.05 -28.40 8.47
N ILE A 455 27.88 -27.32 9.24
CA ILE A 455 26.59 -26.72 9.55
C ILE A 455 26.31 -25.64 8.50
N ASP A 456 25.32 -25.89 7.63
CA ASP A 456 24.97 -24.98 6.53
C ASP A 456 24.16 -23.79 7.04
N VAL A 457 24.84 -22.65 7.27
CA VAL A 457 24.22 -21.39 7.70
C VAL A 457 23.84 -20.56 6.47
N VAL A 458 22.54 -20.47 6.20
CA VAL A 458 21.99 -19.80 5.00
C VAL A 458 21.68 -18.31 5.21
N LYS A 459 21.51 -17.87 6.46
CA LYS A 459 21.24 -16.47 6.82
C LYS A 459 21.69 -16.17 8.25
N THR A 460 21.98 -14.90 8.53
CA THR A 460 22.21 -14.40 9.90
C THR A 460 21.35 -13.17 10.20
N GLU A 461 20.90 -13.01 11.44
CA GLU A 461 20.30 -11.76 11.94
C GLU A 461 20.97 -11.32 13.23
N ASN A 462 21.36 -10.05 13.29
CA ASN A 462 21.98 -9.50 14.50
C ASN A 462 20.89 -9.04 15.49
N LEU A 463 21.05 -9.40 16.75
CA LEU A 463 20.10 -9.04 17.80
C LEU A 463 20.60 -7.79 18.52
N TYR A 464 19.92 -6.66 18.32
CA TYR A 464 20.31 -5.40 18.93
C TYR A 464 19.35 -4.98 20.05
N ALA A 465 19.88 -4.22 21.00
CA ALA A 465 19.11 -3.28 21.79
C ALA A 465 19.34 -1.84 21.30
N PHE A 466 18.32 -1.00 21.47
CA PHE A 466 18.41 0.43 21.27
C PHE A 466 18.01 1.13 22.57
N ASP A 467 18.92 1.93 23.13
CA ASP A 467 18.79 2.55 24.46
C ASP A 467 18.44 1.52 25.56
N GLY A 468 19.17 0.41 25.59
CA GLY A 468 18.97 -0.69 26.55
C GLY A 468 17.72 -1.54 26.33
N LYS A 469 16.86 -1.21 25.35
CA LYS A 469 15.65 -1.99 25.04
C LYS A 469 15.90 -2.99 23.90
N PRO A 470 15.72 -4.30 24.11
CA PRO A 470 15.81 -5.29 23.03
C PRO A 470 14.86 -4.97 21.87
N ALA A 471 15.37 -5.03 20.64
CA ALA A 471 14.64 -4.72 19.41
C ALA A 471 14.48 -5.94 18.50
N PHE A 472 14.13 -7.08 19.10
CA PHE A 472 13.86 -8.33 18.43
C PHE A 472 12.80 -9.11 19.21
N SER A 473 12.08 -10.02 18.56
CA SER A 473 11.10 -10.88 19.23
C SER A 473 11.76 -12.06 19.95
N LEU A 474 11.11 -12.48 21.03
CA LEU A 474 11.34 -13.80 21.63
C LEU A 474 10.66 -14.87 20.74
N GLY A 475 11.13 -16.12 20.82
CA GLY A 475 10.42 -17.24 20.19
C GLY A 475 9.06 -17.46 20.84
N GLN A 476 8.07 -18.01 20.12
CA GLN A 476 6.83 -18.44 20.78
C GLN A 476 7.15 -19.59 21.75
N GLY A 477 6.76 -19.44 23.02
CA GLY A 477 7.09 -20.38 24.10
C GLY A 477 8.44 -20.13 24.80
N GLN A 478 9.09 -18.99 24.53
CA GLN A 478 10.24 -18.50 25.30
C GLN A 478 9.80 -17.65 26.50
#